data_AF-A0A3S1AL40-F1
#
_entry.id   AF-A0A3S1AL40-F1
#
_cell.length_a   1.000
_cell.length_b   1.000
_cell.length_c   1.000
_cell.angle_alpha   90.00
_cell.angle_beta   90.00
_cell.angle_gamma   90.00
#
_symmetry.space_group_name_H-M   'P 1'
#
loop_
_entity.id
_entity.type
_entity.pdbx_description
1 polymer ?
#
loop_
_entity_poly.entity_id
_entity_poly.type
_entity_poly.pdbx_seq_one_letter_code
_entity_poly.pdbx_strand_id
1 'polypeptide(L)' 'MPFGGGARRCIGDALAIFEMKLVLATILSRYEMKLVTGNEKPQRRGVTLAPANGVKMIITNQRVPQKQPAVV' A
#
# COMPACT_ATOMS: atom_id res chain seq x y z
N MET A 1 -5.25 -17.03 -2.42
CA MET A 1 -4.87 -17.02 -0.99
C MET A 1 -3.60 -16.18 -0.78
N PRO A 2 -3.67 -14.93 -0.29
CA PRO A 2 -2.51 -14.03 -0.22
C PRO A 2 -1.48 -14.39 0.89
N PHE A 3 -1.89 -15.11 1.94
CA PHE A 3 -1.04 -15.46 3.09
C PHE A 3 -0.89 -16.97 3.31
N GLY A 4 -1.08 -17.78 2.25
CA GLY A 4 -1.08 -19.24 2.36
C GLY A 4 -2.29 -19.80 3.12
N GLY A 5 -2.13 -20.96 3.76
CA GLY A 5 -3.19 -21.64 4.50
C GLY A 5 -2.71 -22.87 5.27
N GLY A 6 -3.55 -23.39 6.17
CA GLY A 6 -3.25 -24.55 7.01
C GLY A 6 -2.10 -24.30 8.00
N ALA A 7 -1.37 -25.37 8.34
CA ALA A 7 -0.25 -25.33 9.29
C ALA A 7 0.94 -24.45 8.86
N ARG A 8 0.99 -24.04 7.59
CA ARG A 8 2.03 -23.13 7.04
C ARG A 8 1.46 -21.78 6.60
N ARG A 9 0.33 -21.35 7.17
CA ARG A 9 -0.17 -19.98 6.97
C ARG A 9 0.86 -18.97 7.48
N CYS A 10 0.99 -17.83 6.80
CA CYS A 10 1.85 -16.75 7.25
C CYS A 10 1.43 -16.28 8.65
N ILE A 11 2.36 -16.33 9.61
CA ILE A 11 2.13 -15.83 10.98
C ILE A 11 1.93 -14.30 11.01
N GLY A 12 2.44 -13.59 9.99
CA GLY A 12 2.34 -12.14 9.86
C GLY A 12 1.07 -11.63 9.17
N ASP A 13 0.09 -12.49 8.88
CA ASP A 13 -1.13 -12.10 8.13
C ASP A 13 -1.88 -10.91 8.74
N ALA A 14 -2.21 -10.99 10.03
CA ALA A 14 -2.92 -9.93 10.73
C ALA A 14 -2.12 -8.63 10.76
N LEU A 15 -0.80 -8.72 10.98
CA LEU A 15 0.09 -7.57 11.02
C LEU A 15 0.20 -6.90 9.64
N ALA A 16 0.42 -7.68 8.58
CA ALA A 16 0.54 -7.16 7.22
C ALA A 16 -0.73 -6.40 6.78
N ILE A 17 -1.91 -6.94 7.09
CA ILE A 17 -3.19 -6.27 6.81
C ILE A 17 -3.34 -4.98 7.62
N PHE A 18 -2.94 -4.99 8.90
CA PHE A 18 -2.99 -3.80 9.74
C PHE A 18 -2.07 -2.69 9.21
N GLU A 19 -0.81 -3.02 8.91
CA GLU A 19 0.17 -2.08 8.36
C GLU A 19 -0.28 -1.53 6.99
N MET A 20 -0.75 -2.38 6.08
CA MET A 20 -1.25 -1.93 4.78
C MET A 20 -2.40 -0.93 4.91
N LYS A 21 -3.34 -1.18 5.84
CA LYS A 21 -4.43 -0.23 6.11
C LYS A 21 -3.90 1.12 6.61
N LEU A 22 -2.99 1.10 7.59
CA LEU A 22 -2.42 2.33 8.14
C LEU A 22 -1.62 3.13 7.10
N VAL A 23 -0.78 2.45 6.32
CA VAL A 23 0.02 3.09 5.26
C VAL A 23 -0.90 3.74 4.23
N LEU A 24 -1.90 3.00 3.72
CA LEU A 24 -2.84 3.54 2.74
C LEU A 24 -3.69 4.68 3.30
N ALA A 25 -4.23 4.53 4.51
CA ALA A 25 -5.02 5.57 5.16
C ALA A 25 -4.19 6.85 5.39
N THR A 26 -2.93 6.70 5.82
CA THR A 26 -2.03 7.83 6.06
C THR A 26 -1.69 8.57 4.77
N ILE A 27 -1.34 7.85 3.71
CA ILE A 27 -0.96 8.45 2.44
C ILE A 27 -2.17 9.11 1.78
N LEU A 28 -3.30 8.39 1.67
CA LEU A 28 -4.49 8.87 0.96
C LEU A 28 -5.28 9.94 1.73
N SER A 29 -5.16 10.03 3.06
CA SER A 29 -5.77 11.12 3.83
C SER A 29 -5.04 12.45 3.69
N ARG A 30 -3.76 12.42 3.28
CA ARG A 30 -2.89 13.61 3.25
C ARG A 30 -2.53 14.05 1.84
N TYR A 31 -2.56 13.17 0.86
CA TYR A 31 -2.06 13.47 -0.49
C TYR A 31 -3.02 13.01 -1.57
N GLU A 32 -3.20 13.86 -2.57
CA GLU A 32 -3.70 13.45 -3.88
C GLU A 32 -2.50 13.26 -4.80
N MET A 33 -2.46 12.12 -5.49
CA MET A 33 -1.32 11.76 -6.31
C MET A 33 -1.77 11.31 -7.69
N LYS A 34 -0.95 11.60 -8.70
CA LYS A 34 -1.11 11.08 -10.06
C LYS A 34 0.14 10.30 -10.47
N LEU A 35 -0.09 9.26 -11.27
CA LEU A 35 0.97 8.43 -11.83
C LEU A 35 1.70 9.20 -12.95
N VAL A 36 3.03 9.19 -12.92
CA VAL A 36 3.85 9.87 -13.94
C VAL A 36 3.86 9.08 -15.25
N THR A 37 3.85 7.74 -15.18
CA THR A 37 3.90 6.85 -16.34
C THR A 37 3.01 5.62 -16.13
N GLY A 38 2.11 5.33 -17.08
CA GLY A 38 1.06 4.30 -16.95
C GLY A 38 1.46 2.84 -17.17
N ASN A 39 2.71 2.55 -17.53
CA ASN A 39 3.09 1.24 -18.09
C ASN A 39 4.11 0.47 -17.23
N GLU A 40 3.81 0.29 -15.95
CA GLU A 40 4.65 -0.56 -15.09
C GLU A 40 4.28 -2.04 -15.22
N LYS A 41 5.29 -2.91 -15.24
CA LYS A 41 5.14 -4.35 -15.34
C LYS A 41 5.63 -5.03 -14.06
N PRO A 42 4.96 -6.08 -13.60
CA PRO A 42 5.47 -6.88 -12.49
C PRO A 42 6.77 -7.59 -12.92
N GLN A 43 7.79 -7.49 -12.07
CA GLN A 43 9.06 -8.18 -12.20
C GLN A 43 9.36 -8.95 -10.92
N ARG A 44 9.88 -10.17 -11.06
CA ARG A 44 10.29 -10.97 -9.91
C ARG A 44 11.57 -10.42 -9.28
N ARG A 45 11.52 -10.16 -7.97
CA ARG A 45 12.66 -9.77 -7.14
C ARG A 45 12.78 -10.75 -5.98
N GLY A 46 13.59 -11.79 -6.19
CA GLY A 46 13.72 -12.92 -5.25
C GLY A 46 12.40 -13.67 -5.07
N VAL A 47 11.92 -13.72 -3.83
CA VAL A 47 10.64 -14.36 -3.47
C VAL A 47 9.41 -13.48 -3.69
N THR A 48 9.60 -12.19 -4.00
CA THR A 48 8.50 -11.22 -4.19
C THR A 48 8.35 -10.78 -5.65
N LEU A 49 7.19 -10.20 -5.98
CA LEU A 49 6.98 -9.42 -7.19
C LEU A 49 7.05 -7.94 -6.84
N ALA A 50 7.69 -7.15 -7.69
CA ALA A 50 7.77 -5.70 -7.57
C ALA A 50 7.65 -5.05 -8.96
N PRO A 51 7.30 -3.75 -9.03
CA PRO A 51 7.50 -2.93 -10.21
C PRO A 51 8.91 -3.10 -10.82
N ALA A 52 9.02 -3.20 -12.15
CA ALA A 52 10.31 -3.27 -12.83
C ALA A 52 11.10 -1.96 -12.65
N ASN A 53 10.43 -0.82 -12.81
CA ASN A 53 11.04 0.51 -12.82
C ASN A 53 10.63 1.39 -11.62
N GLY A 54 9.75 0.88 -10.75
CA GLY A 54 9.19 1.62 -9.62
C GLY A 54 7.94 2.40 -10.00
N VAL A 55 7.17 2.82 -9.00
CA VAL A 55 5.93 3.59 -9.21
C VAL A 55 6.20 5.08 -8.99
N LYS A 56 6.56 5.79 -10.05
CA LYS A 56 6.80 7.24 -9.98
C LYS A 56 5.46 7.97 -9.89
N MET A 57 5.25 8.66 -8.77
CA MET A 57 4.02 9.43 -8.48
C MET A 57 4.38 10.91 -8.27
N ILE A 58 3.46 11.80 -8.65
CA ILE A 58 3.51 13.22 -8.33
C ILE A 58 2.37 13.57 -7.37
N ILE A 59 2.64 14.41 -6.38
CA ILE A 59 1.61 14.95 -5.49
C ILE A 59 0.95 16.12 -6.22
N THR A 60 -0.35 16.00 -6.51
CA THR A 60 -1.13 17.06 -7.16
C THR A 60 -1.80 17.98 -6.17
N ASN A 61 -2.07 17.50 -4.94
CA ASN A 61 -2.67 18.28 -3.89
C ASN A 61 -2.29 17.71 -2.51
N GLN A 62 -2.23 18.57 -1.50
CA GLN A 62 -2.11 18.16 -0.10
C GLN A 62 -3.45 18.36 0.59
N ARG A 63 -4.01 17.28 1.11
CA ARG A 63 -5.26 17.30 1.87
C ARG A 63 -4.97 17.79 3.28
N VAL A 64 -5.77 18.74 3.76
CA VAL A 64 -5.77 19.10 5.18
C VAL A 64 -6.31 17.90 5.95
N PRO A 65 -5.59 17.38 6.96
CA PRO A 65 -6.07 16.23 7.73
C PRO A 65 -7.42 16.56 8.36
N GLN A 66 -8.48 15.93 7.88
CA GLN A 66 -9.79 16.05 8.51
C GLN A 66 -9.67 15.34 9.86
N LYS A 67 -9.93 16.05 10.96
CA LYS A 67 -9.91 15.50 12.32
C LYS A 67 -10.88 14.31 12.34
N GLN A 68 -10.36 13.09 12.32
CA GLN A 68 -11.20 11.90 12.40
C GLN A 68 -11.89 11.93 13.77
N PRO A 69 -13.22 11.85 13.83
CA PRO A 69 -13.88 11.66 15.12
C PRO A 69 -13.33 10.37 15.72
N ALA A 70 -12.98 10.40 17.01
CA ALA A 70 -12.56 9.22 17.73
C ALA A 70 -13.65 8.15 17.56
N VAL A 71 -13.33 7.07 16.88
CA VAL A 71 -14.21 5.90 16.81
C VAL A 71 -14.14 5.28 18.20
N VAL A 72 -15.19 5.52 18.99
CA VAL A 72 -15.42 4.91 20.31
C VAL A 72 -15.77 3.44 20.12
#